data_AF-A0A7S4WEV9-F1
#
_entry.id   AF-A0A7S4WEV9-F1
#
_cell.length_a   1.000
_cell.length_b   1.000
_cell.length_c   1.000
_cell.angle_alpha   90.00
_cell.angle_beta   90.00
_cell.angle_gamma   90.00
#
_symmetry.space_group_name_H-M   'P 1'
#
loop_
_entity.id
_entity.type
_entity.pdbx_description
1 polymer ?
#
loop_
_entity_poly.entity_id
_entity_poly.type
_entity_poly.pdbx_seq_one_letter_code
_entity_poly.pdbx_strand_id
1 'polypeptide(L)'
;HLAWKERLQEKYKNKNNNNDIITTGIHNPFQKMMIKSFYSKCTNHKHSFVQKTTLLTLLVLTTIPLEVISLASSPSTASSTKLISNPQKDASPPIKRVAIIGAGIAGLSLAHALENSEECASSYTNALRTKNQDGEEEESSSRYGIEATLFDSRKSLDYKSGSGIQLNGGMAILQKINPALQRKVANAALPLKAVRSRTKPWFNNDDSNNPFQTLLELNIEEAIKNADDDVKNGLIVNGETMAYAIMRGALQEILLDELPSNACDRAQFGKTLTGIKEEKGGEGITCEFSDGSTYGPFDMVIGCDGIKSAVKEYIDTRKVSPDPAMREGSQGGSIYSGIRIQFAVKDGDDGDEVPSCTELKQYFGDGAYGLYGTFGAGADRPPTNCAFLAFLDDDYIGPFKKKADSLDGGDGAIVSSLKKETDDNNDGDVVAENADWSQSMQKADTREKFIERVRKSSVPDLEIGPVVEKADRFFEVGVYFHNPFSLRGWSREVKGSGGRRCVLAGDAAHAMPPFLGQGGNQAVQDAYSLAKAIFEHNANVEMIREDNSEDVKDLGGLLRDYEQKRWFPTTSITVKAIFLGYLETGSEGFLSKFRDVFFFTMGKIGVAKKVFLDAATPKV
;
A
#
# COMPACT_ATOMS: atom_id res chain seq x y z
N HIS A 1 7.87 -2.22 25.68
CA HIS A 1 7.16 -0.91 25.66
C HIS A 1 6.99 -0.30 27.06
N LEU A 2 6.35 -0.99 28.03
CA LEU A 2 6.19 -0.52 29.41
C LEU A 2 7.52 -0.27 30.15
N ALA A 3 8.47 -1.21 30.08
CA ALA A 3 9.81 -1.07 30.69
C ALA A 3 10.66 0.07 30.09
N TRP A 4 10.39 0.50 28.84
CA TRP A 4 11.07 1.64 28.22
C TRP A 4 10.48 2.97 28.71
N LYS A 5 9.15 3.00 28.94
CA LYS A 5 8.41 4.13 29.49
C LYS A 5 8.82 4.40 30.95
N GLU A 6 9.00 3.35 31.75
CA GLU A 6 9.46 3.45 33.14
C GLU A 6 10.91 3.97 33.24
N ARG A 7 11.81 3.48 32.38
CA ARG A 7 13.22 3.95 32.35
C ARG A 7 13.37 5.41 31.89
N LEU A 8 12.49 5.89 31.01
CA LEU A 8 12.44 7.30 30.62
C LEU A 8 11.87 8.19 31.72
N GLN A 9 10.86 7.72 32.45
CA GLN A 9 10.27 8.43 33.59
C GLN A 9 11.23 8.52 34.80
N GLU A 10 12.02 7.48 35.07
CA GLU A 10 13.09 7.51 36.09
C GLU A 10 14.19 8.51 35.74
N LYS A 11 14.64 8.54 34.47
CA LYS A 11 15.68 9.49 34.03
C LYS A 11 15.22 10.95 34.02
N TYR A 12 13.92 11.21 33.88
CA TYR A 12 13.36 12.58 33.83
C TYR A 12 13.09 13.21 35.21
N LYS A 13 13.12 12.43 36.30
CA LYS A 13 12.91 12.96 37.67
C LYS A 13 14.06 13.81 38.20
N ASN A 14 15.25 13.73 37.62
CA ASN A 14 16.41 14.55 38.00
C ASN A 14 16.54 15.76 37.06
N LYS A 15 16.04 16.93 37.47
CA LYS A 15 16.17 18.20 36.74
C LYS A 15 17.56 18.82 36.90
N ASN A 16 18.27 19.05 35.79
CA ASN A 16 18.64 20.40 35.31
C ASN A 16 19.48 20.30 34.02
N ASN A 17 19.13 21.12 33.02
CA ASN A 17 19.73 21.31 31.68
C ASN A 17 19.58 20.18 30.64
N ASN A 18 18.41 20.16 29.98
CA ASN A 18 18.08 19.24 28.88
C ASN A 18 18.15 19.91 27.48
N ASN A 19 19.36 20.14 26.97
CA ASN A 19 19.55 20.31 25.51
C ASN A 19 20.40 19.19 24.90
N ASP A 20 21.24 18.49 25.69
CA ASP A 20 22.14 17.47 25.16
C ASP A 20 21.54 16.07 25.12
N ILE A 21 20.65 15.73 26.06
CA ILE A 21 20.06 14.38 26.20
C ILE A 21 19.26 13.97 24.95
N ILE A 22 18.60 14.92 24.28
CA ILE A 22 17.70 14.66 23.14
C ILE A 22 18.49 14.32 21.86
N THR A 23 19.78 14.68 21.82
CA THR A 23 20.65 14.45 20.66
C THR A 23 21.66 13.32 20.85
N THR A 24 21.54 12.57 21.95
CA THR A 24 22.44 11.47 22.29
C THR A 24 22.26 10.34 21.28
N GLY A 25 23.32 9.97 20.54
CA GLY A 25 23.28 8.98 19.45
C GLY A 25 23.19 9.56 18.03
N ILE A 26 23.02 10.88 17.88
CA ILE A 26 22.96 11.55 16.56
C ILE A 26 24.35 12.09 16.21
N HIS A 27 25.00 11.53 15.18
CA HIS A 27 26.36 11.91 14.80
C HIS A 27 26.41 13.11 13.84
N ASN A 28 25.32 13.40 13.12
CA ASN A 28 25.27 14.51 12.17
C ASN A 28 25.08 15.88 12.89
N PRO A 29 26.02 16.84 12.73
CA PRO A 29 25.98 18.13 13.41
C PRO A 29 24.77 19.01 13.03
N PHE A 30 24.32 18.92 11.78
CA PHE A 30 23.19 19.69 11.26
C PHE A 30 21.86 19.17 11.82
N GLN A 31 21.71 17.84 11.93
CA GLN A 31 20.56 17.22 12.59
C GLN A 31 20.51 17.57 14.09
N LYS A 32 21.66 17.56 14.79
CA LYS A 32 21.75 18.03 16.18
C LYS A 32 21.29 19.47 16.32
N MET A 33 21.73 20.36 15.43
CA MET A 33 21.35 21.77 15.44
C MET A 33 19.85 21.97 15.17
N MET A 34 19.28 21.26 14.19
CA MET A 34 17.85 21.28 13.87
C MET A 34 17.01 20.81 15.06
N ILE A 35 17.37 19.70 15.70
CA ILE A 35 16.65 19.14 16.85
C ILE A 35 16.75 20.07 18.07
N LYS A 36 17.93 20.65 18.34
CA LYS A 36 18.12 21.64 19.41
C LYS A 36 17.34 22.94 19.17
N SER A 37 17.33 23.45 17.93
CA SER A 37 16.57 24.64 17.52
C SER A 37 15.06 24.41 17.59
N PHE A 38 14.61 23.23 17.15
CA PHE A 38 13.23 22.78 17.23
C PHE A 38 12.74 22.63 18.69
N TYR A 39 13.55 22.03 19.56
CA TYR A 39 13.20 21.84 20.97
C TYR A 39 13.13 23.17 21.73
N SER A 40 14.11 24.07 21.51
CA SER A 40 14.18 25.41 22.12
C SER A 40 13.01 26.31 21.72
N LYS A 41 12.49 26.19 20.49
CA LYS A 41 11.32 26.95 20.03
C LYS A 41 9.99 26.34 20.49
N CYS A 42 9.91 25.01 20.61
CA CYS A 42 8.73 24.31 21.11
C CYS A 42 8.45 24.56 22.61
N THR A 43 9.46 24.94 23.40
CA THR A 43 9.27 25.33 24.81
C THR A 43 8.59 26.69 24.99
N ASN A 44 8.53 27.53 23.94
CA ASN A 44 8.02 28.90 24.02
C ASN A 44 6.56 29.10 23.55
N HIS A 45 5.88 28.08 23.00
CA HIS A 45 4.49 28.20 22.55
C HIS A 45 3.52 27.19 23.19
N LYS A 46 2.26 27.65 23.41
CA LYS A 46 1.11 26.93 24.01
C LYS A 46 0.57 25.78 23.14
N HIS A 47 1.42 24.86 22.68
CA HIS A 47 0.97 23.60 22.07
C HIS A 47 0.88 22.49 23.12
N SER A 48 -0.07 21.56 22.94
CA SER A 48 -0.30 20.47 23.90
C SER A 48 0.90 19.51 23.94
N PHE A 49 1.20 18.97 25.12
CA PHE A 49 2.31 18.03 25.36
C PHE A 49 2.30 16.82 24.42
N VAL A 50 1.11 16.42 23.94
CA VAL A 50 0.89 15.31 23.01
C VAL A 50 1.34 15.65 21.59
N GLN A 51 1.06 16.85 21.08
CA GLN A 51 1.55 17.30 19.76
C GLN A 51 3.08 17.36 19.73
N LYS A 52 3.69 17.81 20.83
CA LYS A 52 5.15 17.93 20.99
C LYS A 52 5.86 16.58 21.06
N THR A 53 5.23 15.56 21.65
CA THR A 53 5.80 14.21 21.77
C THR A 53 5.59 13.38 20.51
N THR A 54 4.46 13.48 19.83
CA THR A 54 4.18 12.73 18.59
C THR A 54 5.10 13.16 17.45
N LEU A 55 5.28 14.47 17.24
CA LEU A 55 6.14 14.99 16.17
C LEU A 55 7.63 14.66 16.41
N LEU A 56 8.10 14.77 17.66
CA LEU A 56 9.47 14.42 18.04
C LEU A 56 9.71 12.90 17.93
N THR A 57 8.73 12.07 18.29
CA THR A 57 8.82 10.60 18.15
C THR A 57 8.87 10.19 16.67
N LEU A 58 8.05 10.81 15.82
CA LEU A 58 8.08 10.59 14.37
C LEU A 58 9.41 11.06 13.74
N LEU A 59 9.92 12.23 14.13
CA LEU A 59 11.21 12.73 13.65
C LEU A 59 12.38 11.82 14.05
N VAL A 60 12.37 11.31 15.29
CA VAL A 60 13.37 10.35 15.79
C VAL A 60 13.27 9.01 15.06
N LEU A 61 12.05 8.50 14.80
CA LEU A 61 11.85 7.26 14.04
C LEU A 61 12.30 7.36 12.57
N THR A 62 12.20 8.55 11.96
CA THR A 62 12.67 8.79 10.57
C THR A 62 14.18 9.00 10.44
N THR A 63 14.89 9.24 11.55
CA THR A 63 16.34 9.54 11.56
C THR A 63 17.21 8.45 12.16
N ILE A 64 16.62 7.45 12.83
CA ILE A 64 17.33 6.25 13.26
C ILE A 64 17.50 5.31 12.05
N PRO A 65 18.73 4.87 11.71
CA PRO A 65 18.91 3.75 10.79
C PRO A 65 18.12 2.55 11.32
N LEU A 66 17.14 2.06 10.56
CA LEU A 66 16.27 0.94 10.93
C LEU A 66 17.04 -0.35 11.28
N GLU A 67 18.32 -0.43 10.93
CA GLU A 67 19.28 -1.46 11.38
C GLU A 67 19.35 -1.56 12.93
N VAL A 68 19.14 -0.45 13.66
CA VAL A 68 19.12 -0.44 15.13
C VAL A 68 17.82 -1.06 15.69
N ILE A 69 16.72 -1.00 14.94
CA ILE A 69 15.46 -1.66 15.30
C ILE A 69 15.53 -3.16 15.01
N SER A 70 16.24 -3.57 13.95
CA SER A 70 16.52 -4.99 13.63
C SER A 70 17.15 -5.73 14.81
N LEU A 71 18.08 -5.09 15.52
CA LEU A 71 18.72 -5.65 16.73
C LEU A 71 17.76 -5.82 17.92
N ALA A 72 16.65 -5.08 17.96
CA ALA A 72 15.64 -5.18 19.01
C ALA A 72 14.47 -6.13 18.66
N SER A 73 14.36 -6.54 17.39
CA SER A 73 13.37 -7.50 16.87
C SER A 73 13.92 -8.91 16.62
N SER A 74 15.18 -9.18 16.99
CA SER A 74 15.63 -10.55 17.21
C SER A 74 14.64 -11.24 18.15
N PRO A 75 14.01 -12.37 17.78
CA PRO A 75 13.27 -13.16 18.74
C PRO A 75 14.22 -13.44 19.89
N SER A 76 13.82 -13.12 21.12
CA SER A 76 14.49 -13.60 22.31
C SER A 76 14.79 -15.07 22.08
N THR A 77 16.07 -15.45 22.17
CA THR A 77 16.56 -16.81 22.05
C THR A 77 15.56 -17.77 22.68
N ALA A 78 14.69 -18.36 21.84
CA ALA A 78 13.89 -19.48 22.24
C ALA A 78 14.94 -20.55 22.52
N SER A 79 15.03 -20.94 23.79
CA SER A 79 15.84 -22.07 24.23
C SER A 79 15.68 -23.17 23.19
N SER A 80 16.81 -23.58 22.61
CA SER A 80 16.93 -24.72 21.71
C SER A 80 16.49 -25.97 22.46
N THR A 81 15.19 -26.15 22.62
CA THR A 81 14.64 -27.47 22.88
C THR A 81 14.82 -28.16 21.55
N LYS A 82 15.79 -29.09 21.50
CA LYS A 82 15.94 -30.05 20.40
C LYS A 82 14.53 -30.59 20.11
N LEU A 83 13.93 -30.09 19.04
CA LEU A 83 12.80 -30.74 18.40
C LEU A 83 13.39 -32.07 17.93
N ILE A 84 13.05 -33.12 18.65
CA ILE A 84 13.21 -34.49 18.17
C ILE A 84 12.45 -34.52 16.86
N SER A 85 13.18 -34.57 15.75
CA SER A 85 12.64 -34.70 14.41
C SER A 85 11.86 -36.02 14.37
N ASN A 86 10.54 -35.90 14.33
CA ASN A 86 9.69 -37.03 14.02
C ASN A 86 9.79 -37.24 12.49
N PRO A 87 10.31 -38.38 11.98
CA PRO A 87 10.71 -38.52 10.57
C PRO A 87 9.56 -38.66 9.55
N GLN A 88 8.32 -38.33 9.92
CA GLN A 88 7.15 -38.41 9.04
C GLN A 88 6.16 -37.29 9.38
N LYS A 89 6.49 -36.06 8.99
CA LYS A 89 5.48 -35.01 8.85
C LYS A 89 5.32 -34.80 7.35
N ASP A 90 4.23 -35.32 6.79
CA ASP A 90 3.92 -35.28 5.37
C ASP A 90 4.26 -33.91 4.77
N ALA A 91 5.17 -33.90 3.80
CA ALA A 91 5.50 -32.68 3.06
C ALA A 91 4.22 -32.15 2.39
N SER A 92 4.02 -30.83 2.42
CA SER A 92 2.86 -30.22 1.76
C SER A 92 2.82 -30.66 0.29
N PRO A 93 1.65 -31.08 -0.23
CA PRO A 93 1.53 -31.53 -1.61
C PRO A 93 1.90 -30.42 -2.61
N PRO A 94 2.12 -30.77 -3.89
CA PRO A 94 2.34 -29.75 -4.92
C PRO A 94 1.09 -28.85 -5.02
N ILE A 95 1.30 -27.57 -5.23
CA ILE A 95 0.25 -26.57 -5.39
C ILE A 95 -0.18 -26.58 -6.86
N LYS A 96 -1.37 -27.10 -7.15
CA LYS A 96 -1.93 -27.10 -8.51
C LYS A 96 -3.12 -26.16 -8.66
N ARG A 97 -3.94 -25.99 -7.61
CA ARG A 97 -5.15 -25.15 -7.65
C ARG A 97 -5.09 -24.05 -6.60
N VAL A 98 -5.19 -22.80 -7.03
CA VAL A 98 -5.05 -21.62 -6.16
C VAL A 98 -6.32 -20.77 -6.22
N ALA A 99 -6.90 -20.49 -5.06
CA ALA A 99 -7.93 -19.46 -4.94
C ALA A 99 -7.27 -18.12 -4.66
N ILE A 100 -7.47 -17.14 -5.52
CA ILE A 100 -7.05 -15.75 -5.30
C ILE A 100 -8.29 -14.94 -4.92
N ILE A 101 -8.34 -14.47 -3.68
CA ILE A 101 -9.45 -13.68 -3.15
C ILE A 101 -9.11 -12.20 -3.35
N GLY A 102 -9.78 -11.55 -4.28
CA GLY A 102 -9.61 -10.16 -4.71
C GLY A 102 -8.95 -10.03 -6.08
N ALA A 103 -9.69 -9.51 -7.07
CA ALA A 103 -9.22 -9.20 -8.43
C ALA A 103 -8.80 -7.72 -8.55
N GLY A 104 -8.10 -7.22 -7.53
CA GLY A 104 -7.37 -5.95 -7.61
C GLY A 104 -6.04 -6.10 -8.36
N ILE A 105 -5.20 -5.06 -8.31
CA ILE A 105 -3.87 -5.08 -8.95
C ILE A 105 -3.03 -6.26 -8.45
N ALA A 106 -3.05 -6.54 -7.13
CA ALA A 106 -2.34 -7.65 -6.51
C ALA A 106 -2.77 -9.02 -7.08
N GLY A 107 -4.07 -9.32 -7.04
CA GLY A 107 -4.59 -10.62 -7.44
C GLY A 107 -4.47 -10.87 -8.94
N LEU A 108 -4.76 -9.86 -9.77
CA LEU A 108 -4.60 -9.97 -11.23
C LEU A 108 -3.12 -10.15 -11.61
N SER A 109 -2.22 -9.40 -10.98
CA SER A 109 -0.77 -9.55 -11.23
C SER A 109 -0.27 -10.92 -10.78
N LEU A 110 -0.82 -11.47 -9.68
CA LEU A 110 -0.49 -12.80 -9.20
C LEU A 110 -1.00 -13.90 -10.13
N ALA A 111 -2.22 -13.76 -10.68
CA ALA A 111 -2.73 -14.67 -11.70
C ALA A 111 -1.81 -14.71 -12.93
N HIS A 112 -1.33 -13.55 -13.40
CA HIS A 112 -0.29 -13.50 -14.44
C HIS A 112 1.03 -14.16 -14.02
N ALA A 113 1.49 -13.93 -12.80
CA ALA A 113 2.74 -14.51 -12.30
C ALA A 113 2.66 -16.05 -12.16
N LEU A 114 1.47 -16.61 -11.91
CA LEU A 114 1.24 -18.05 -11.80
C LEU A 114 0.96 -18.71 -13.15
N GLU A 115 0.24 -18.06 -14.07
CA GLU A 115 -0.23 -18.71 -15.31
C GLU A 115 0.48 -18.23 -16.58
N ASN A 116 1.14 -17.08 -16.53
CA ASN A 116 1.63 -16.38 -17.72
C ASN A 116 3.08 -15.88 -17.60
N SER A 117 3.84 -16.42 -16.65
CA SER A 117 5.21 -15.97 -16.36
C SER A 117 6.23 -17.11 -16.40
N GLU A 118 6.99 -17.17 -17.49
CA GLU A 118 8.11 -18.11 -17.66
C GLU A 118 9.21 -17.90 -16.60
N GLU A 119 9.51 -16.65 -16.24
CA GLU A 119 10.57 -16.36 -15.26
C GLU A 119 10.22 -16.92 -13.87
N CYS A 120 8.97 -16.71 -13.41
CA CYS A 120 8.48 -17.32 -12.17
C CYS A 120 8.45 -18.86 -12.23
N ALA A 121 8.02 -19.44 -13.34
CA ALA A 121 7.88 -20.90 -13.50
C ALA A 121 9.20 -21.64 -13.82
N SER A 122 10.30 -20.90 -14.01
CA SER A 122 11.57 -21.47 -14.48
C SER A 122 12.12 -22.59 -13.58
N SER A 123 12.04 -22.47 -12.26
CA SER A 123 12.48 -23.51 -11.32
C SER A 123 11.70 -24.81 -11.51
N TYR A 124 10.37 -24.72 -11.59
CA TYR A 124 9.48 -25.87 -11.74
C TYR A 124 9.62 -26.52 -13.11
N THR A 125 9.63 -25.73 -14.18
CA THR A 125 9.78 -26.25 -15.55
C THR A 125 11.14 -26.93 -15.76
N ASN A 126 12.22 -26.43 -15.13
CA ASN A 126 13.52 -27.10 -15.15
C ASN A 126 13.52 -28.41 -14.36
N ALA A 127 12.85 -28.46 -13.21
CA ALA A 127 12.68 -29.70 -12.44
C ALA A 127 11.93 -30.76 -13.25
N LEU A 128 10.81 -30.39 -13.88
CA LEU A 128 10.04 -31.28 -14.76
C LEU A 128 10.88 -31.81 -15.95
N ARG A 129 11.66 -30.95 -16.61
CA ARG A 129 12.56 -31.37 -17.71
C ARG A 129 13.64 -32.35 -17.25
N THR A 130 14.13 -32.18 -16.03
CA THR A 130 15.15 -33.07 -15.45
C THR A 130 14.54 -34.45 -15.15
N LYS A 131 13.29 -34.48 -14.69
CA LYS A 131 12.55 -35.71 -14.37
C LYS A 131 12.08 -36.46 -15.62
N ASN A 132 11.60 -35.77 -16.65
CA ASN A 132 10.96 -36.34 -17.83
C ASN A 132 11.97 -36.79 -18.93
N GLN A 133 13.16 -37.27 -18.57
CA GLN A 133 14.02 -37.97 -19.54
C GLN A 133 13.39 -39.27 -20.06
N ASP A 134 12.36 -39.79 -19.38
CA ASP A 134 11.47 -40.86 -19.85
C ASP A 134 10.01 -40.33 -19.78
N GLY A 135 9.39 -40.12 -20.93
CA GLY A 135 8.24 -39.22 -21.08
C GLY A 135 6.89 -39.69 -20.53
N GLU A 136 6.06 -38.70 -20.16
CA GLU A 136 4.63 -38.53 -20.45
C GLU A 136 4.27 -37.06 -20.08
N GLU A 137 3.59 -36.32 -20.97
CA GLU A 137 3.12 -34.96 -20.67
C GLU A 137 1.79 -35.05 -19.90
N GLU A 138 1.74 -34.59 -18.63
CA GLU A 138 0.47 -34.40 -17.92
C GLU A 138 -0.33 -33.27 -18.61
N GLU A 139 -1.56 -33.56 -19.04
CA GLU A 139 -2.52 -32.55 -19.52
C GLU A 139 -2.92 -31.63 -18.35
N SER A 140 -2.36 -30.43 -18.28
CA SER A 140 -2.84 -29.34 -17.43
C SER A 140 -3.50 -28.27 -18.29
N SER A 141 -4.61 -27.70 -17.82
CA SER A 141 -5.23 -26.55 -18.52
C SER A 141 -4.40 -25.27 -18.39
N SER A 142 -3.42 -25.22 -17.48
CA SER A 142 -2.49 -24.11 -17.27
C SER A 142 -1.13 -24.42 -17.90
N ARG A 143 -0.52 -23.41 -18.54
CA ARG A 143 0.80 -23.50 -19.18
C ARG A 143 1.90 -23.98 -18.24
N TYR A 144 1.80 -23.69 -16.95
CA TYR A 144 2.83 -23.98 -15.96
C TYR A 144 2.34 -24.90 -14.83
N GLY A 145 1.18 -25.56 -15.01
CA GLY A 145 0.67 -26.55 -14.05
C GLY A 145 -0.03 -25.98 -12.81
N ILE A 146 -0.21 -24.65 -12.72
CA ILE A 146 -0.97 -23.99 -11.65
C ILE A 146 -2.20 -23.30 -12.23
N GLU A 147 -3.37 -23.67 -11.74
CA GLU A 147 -4.66 -23.06 -12.11
C GLU A 147 -5.07 -22.06 -11.02
N ALA A 148 -5.05 -20.78 -11.36
CA ALA A 148 -5.55 -19.71 -10.52
C ALA A 148 -7.04 -19.48 -10.81
N THR A 149 -7.84 -19.39 -9.74
CA THR A 149 -9.25 -18.98 -9.79
C THR A 149 -9.40 -17.69 -9.00
N LEU A 150 -9.83 -16.62 -9.66
CA LEU A 150 -10.01 -15.30 -9.05
C LEU A 150 -11.43 -15.15 -8.51
N PHE A 151 -11.57 -14.60 -7.31
CA PHE A 151 -12.86 -14.28 -6.71
C PHE A 151 -12.88 -12.82 -6.28
N ASP A 152 -13.84 -12.00 -6.73
CA ASP A 152 -13.95 -10.59 -6.33
C ASP A 152 -15.37 -10.27 -5.86
N SER A 153 -15.48 -9.45 -4.82
CA SER A 153 -16.77 -9.04 -4.27
C SER A 153 -17.53 -8.07 -5.18
N ARG A 154 -16.82 -7.31 -6.03
CA ARG A 154 -17.44 -6.43 -7.03
C ARG A 154 -18.15 -7.26 -8.08
N LYS A 155 -19.20 -6.71 -8.69
CA LYS A 155 -19.96 -7.37 -9.76
C LYS A 155 -19.21 -7.43 -11.10
N SER A 156 -18.29 -6.50 -11.31
CA SER A 156 -17.40 -6.41 -12.46
C SER A 156 -16.28 -5.43 -12.14
N LEU A 157 -15.23 -5.42 -12.99
CA LEU A 157 -14.29 -4.30 -13.04
C LEU A 157 -14.87 -3.19 -13.93
N ASP A 158 -14.42 -1.96 -13.69
CA ASP A 158 -14.75 -0.80 -14.50
C ASP A 158 -13.46 -0.01 -14.75
N TYR A 159 -13.14 0.21 -16.01
CA TYR A 159 -11.93 0.93 -16.42
C TYR A 159 -11.92 2.39 -15.94
N LYS A 160 -13.10 2.98 -15.72
CA LYS A 160 -13.22 4.32 -15.15
C LYS A 160 -12.99 4.33 -13.65
N SER A 161 -13.16 3.21 -12.95
CA SER A 161 -13.14 3.17 -11.48
C SER A 161 -11.87 3.75 -10.86
N GLY A 162 -12.07 4.50 -9.77
CA GLY A 162 -11.01 5.12 -9.00
C GLY A 162 -10.35 6.32 -9.70
N SER A 163 -9.08 6.54 -9.37
CA SER A 163 -8.26 7.66 -9.84
C SER A 163 -6.90 7.15 -10.35
N GLY A 164 -6.10 8.08 -10.85
CA GLY A 164 -4.74 7.85 -11.33
C GLY A 164 -3.79 7.28 -10.27
N ILE A 165 -2.89 6.42 -10.71
CA ILE A 165 -1.79 5.86 -9.92
C ILE A 165 -0.46 5.99 -10.68
N GLN A 166 0.64 5.99 -9.92
CA GLN A 166 1.99 5.89 -10.48
C GLN A 166 2.48 4.44 -10.49
N LEU A 167 3.17 4.04 -11.55
CA LEU A 167 3.85 2.75 -11.68
C LEU A 167 5.35 2.99 -11.93
N ASN A 168 6.20 2.40 -11.10
CA ASN A 168 7.66 2.47 -11.24
C ASN A 168 8.30 1.09 -11.10
N GLY A 169 8.79 0.70 -9.92
CA GLY A 169 9.31 -0.64 -9.68
C GLY A 169 8.29 -1.73 -9.99
N GLY A 170 7.00 -1.47 -9.79
CA GLY A 170 5.93 -2.36 -10.24
C GLY A 170 5.92 -2.55 -11.76
N MET A 171 6.14 -1.49 -12.54
CA MET A 171 6.27 -1.58 -14.01
C MET A 171 7.49 -2.41 -14.41
N ALA A 172 8.62 -2.23 -13.72
CA ALA A 172 9.82 -3.04 -13.95
C ALA A 172 9.56 -4.54 -13.65
N ILE A 173 8.83 -4.84 -12.58
CA ILE A 173 8.45 -6.23 -12.26
C ILE A 173 7.41 -6.79 -13.22
N LEU A 174 6.49 -5.99 -13.75
CA LEU A 174 5.58 -6.46 -14.81
C LEU A 174 6.36 -6.98 -16.01
N GLN A 175 7.52 -6.39 -16.36
CA GLN A 175 8.36 -6.93 -17.44
C GLN A 175 8.90 -8.32 -17.11
N LYS A 176 9.25 -8.59 -15.85
CA LYS A 176 9.69 -9.92 -15.39
C LYS A 176 8.57 -10.94 -15.36
N ILE A 177 7.35 -10.51 -15.01
CA ILE A 177 6.16 -11.35 -15.04
C ILE A 177 5.81 -11.68 -16.49
N ASN A 178 5.56 -10.67 -17.32
CA ASN A 178 5.24 -10.84 -18.72
C ASN A 178 5.63 -9.57 -19.52
N PRO A 179 6.68 -9.63 -20.36
CA PRO A 179 7.10 -8.49 -21.18
C PRO A 179 6.03 -7.95 -22.13
N ALA A 180 5.12 -8.79 -22.64
CA ALA A 180 4.05 -8.35 -23.52
C ALA A 180 2.98 -7.57 -22.75
N LEU A 181 2.60 -8.06 -21.56
CA LEU A 181 1.71 -7.36 -20.65
C LEU A 181 2.27 -5.99 -20.26
N GLN A 182 3.55 -5.94 -19.87
CA GLN A 182 4.20 -4.68 -19.50
C GLN A 182 4.16 -3.65 -20.63
N ARG A 183 4.42 -4.05 -21.88
CA ARG A 183 4.31 -3.15 -23.04
C ARG A 183 2.89 -2.64 -23.25
N LYS A 184 1.87 -3.48 -23.07
CA LYS A 184 0.47 -3.04 -23.17
C LYS A 184 0.11 -2.02 -22.09
N VAL A 185 0.56 -2.24 -20.85
CA VAL A 185 0.38 -1.27 -19.76
C VAL A 185 1.14 0.03 -20.06
N ALA A 186 2.37 -0.04 -20.57
CA ALA A 186 3.16 1.14 -20.93
C ALA A 186 2.49 1.96 -22.04
N ASN A 187 1.96 1.31 -23.09
CA ASN A 187 1.24 1.96 -24.18
C ASN A 187 -0.08 2.62 -23.74
N ALA A 188 -0.71 2.09 -22.68
CA ALA A 188 -1.93 2.65 -22.10
C ALA A 188 -1.68 3.74 -21.04
N ALA A 189 -0.42 3.92 -20.63
CA ALA A 189 -0.01 4.85 -19.59
C ALA A 189 0.70 6.08 -20.20
N LEU A 190 0.96 7.08 -19.35
CA LEU A 190 1.80 8.23 -19.70
C LEU A 190 3.13 8.15 -18.97
N PRO A 191 4.28 8.35 -19.64
CA PRO A 191 5.57 8.48 -18.97
C PRO A 191 5.55 9.61 -17.92
N LEU A 192 5.98 9.32 -16.70
CA LEU A 192 6.05 10.29 -15.61
C LEU A 192 7.42 10.99 -15.61
N LYS A 193 7.42 12.25 -16.00
CA LYS A 193 8.66 13.03 -16.21
C LYS A 193 9.15 13.72 -14.94
N ALA A 194 8.25 14.29 -14.16
CA ALA A 194 8.62 15.08 -12.99
C ALA A 194 7.59 15.05 -11.86
N VAL A 195 8.08 15.29 -10.65
CA VAL A 195 7.27 15.66 -9.49
C VAL A 195 7.67 17.08 -9.08
N ARG A 196 6.69 17.98 -8.97
CA ARG A 196 6.91 19.38 -8.58
C ARG A 196 6.05 19.70 -7.37
N SER A 197 6.66 20.20 -6.30
CA SER A 197 5.93 20.67 -5.13
C SER A 197 6.00 22.17 -5.00
N ARG A 198 4.84 22.80 -4.83
CA ARG A 198 4.61 24.24 -4.85
C ARG A 198 3.80 24.66 -3.64
N THR A 199 3.96 25.91 -3.25
CA THR A 199 3.18 26.57 -2.19
C THR A 199 2.84 27.98 -2.63
N LYS A 200 1.97 28.67 -1.89
CA LYS A 200 1.77 30.11 -2.06
C LYS A 200 3.08 30.86 -1.76
N PRO A 201 3.43 31.93 -2.48
CA PRO A 201 4.66 32.68 -2.21
C PRO A 201 4.78 33.11 -0.74
N TRP A 202 5.94 32.86 -0.12
CA TRP A 202 6.19 33.23 1.28
C TRP A 202 6.26 34.74 1.52
N PHE A 203 6.63 35.49 0.49
CA PHE A 203 6.70 36.95 0.48
C PHE A 203 5.69 37.47 -0.53
N ASN A 204 5.11 38.65 -0.27
CA ASN A 204 4.31 39.34 -1.29
C ASN A 204 5.18 39.57 -2.51
N ASN A 205 4.90 38.82 -3.58
CA ASN A 205 5.45 39.09 -4.89
C ASN A 205 4.48 40.05 -5.57
N ASP A 206 4.92 41.28 -5.83
CA ASP A 206 4.18 42.22 -6.70
C ASP A 206 4.12 41.70 -8.15
N ASP A 207 4.82 40.62 -8.46
CA ASP A 207 4.79 39.96 -9.76
C ASP A 207 3.57 39.04 -9.88
N SER A 208 2.47 39.60 -10.40
CA SER A 208 1.25 38.88 -10.77
C SER A 208 1.48 37.68 -11.72
N ASN A 209 2.66 37.54 -12.32
CA ASN A 209 3.00 36.43 -13.21
C ASN A 209 3.53 35.18 -12.49
N ASN A 210 3.82 35.23 -11.18
CA ASN A 210 4.32 34.05 -10.46
C ASN A 210 3.40 33.67 -9.28
N PRO A 211 2.33 32.88 -9.54
CA PRO A 211 1.30 32.58 -8.54
C PRO A 211 1.76 31.59 -7.45
N PHE A 212 2.95 31.00 -7.57
CA PHE A 212 3.46 29.99 -6.63
C PHE A 212 4.97 30.10 -6.40
N GLN A 213 5.42 29.49 -5.30
CA GLN A 213 6.82 29.22 -5.04
C GLN A 213 7.07 27.72 -5.18
N THR A 214 8.00 27.32 -6.06
CA THR A 214 8.45 25.93 -6.17
C THR A 214 9.38 25.59 -5.01
N LEU A 215 9.02 24.56 -4.25
CA LEU A 215 9.80 24.04 -3.12
C LEU A 215 10.67 22.85 -3.53
N LEU A 216 10.10 21.94 -4.33
CA LEU A 216 10.77 20.75 -4.81
C LEU A 216 10.50 20.60 -6.29
N GLU A 217 11.55 20.28 -7.04
CA GLU A 217 11.46 19.84 -8.42
C GLU A 217 12.35 18.61 -8.58
N LEU A 218 11.73 17.49 -8.93
CA LEU A 218 12.41 16.22 -9.16
C LEU A 218 12.11 15.77 -10.58
N ASN A 219 13.10 15.88 -11.47
CA ASN A 219 13.07 15.22 -12.75
C ASN A 219 13.31 13.71 -12.53
N ILE A 220 12.30 12.90 -12.79
CA ILE A 220 12.31 11.46 -12.49
C ILE A 220 13.30 10.71 -13.38
N GLU A 221 13.29 11.02 -14.68
CA GLU A 221 14.16 10.38 -15.65
C GLU A 221 15.64 10.65 -15.35
N GLU A 222 15.99 11.91 -15.11
CA GLU A 222 17.34 12.30 -14.73
C GLU A 222 17.72 11.73 -13.35
N ALA A 223 16.77 11.68 -12.42
CA ALA A 223 17.01 11.10 -11.11
C ALA A 223 17.40 9.63 -11.20
N ILE A 224 16.71 8.85 -12.02
CA ILE A 224 16.98 7.43 -12.25
C ILE A 224 18.30 7.24 -13.02
N LYS A 225 18.49 7.95 -14.14
CA LYS A 225 19.70 7.81 -14.98
C LYS A 225 21.00 8.18 -14.26
N ASN A 226 20.92 9.11 -13.31
CA ASN A 226 22.06 9.56 -12.51
C ASN A 226 22.14 8.88 -11.12
N ALA A 227 21.41 7.78 -10.91
CA ALA A 227 21.47 7.02 -9.68
C ALA A 227 22.61 5.97 -9.70
N ASP A 228 22.78 5.28 -8.57
CA ASP A 228 23.66 4.12 -8.47
C ASP A 228 23.18 2.95 -9.36
N ASP A 229 24.03 1.94 -9.51
CA ASP A 229 23.78 0.81 -10.41
C ASP A 229 22.57 -0.03 -9.97
N ASP A 230 22.31 -0.16 -8.67
CA ASP A 230 21.15 -0.91 -8.17
C ASP A 230 19.84 -0.26 -8.61
N VAL A 231 19.74 1.06 -8.48
CA VAL A 231 18.58 1.83 -8.95
C VAL A 231 18.43 1.73 -10.47
N LYS A 232 19.52 1.91 -11.23
CA LYS A 232 19.47 1.83 -12.70
C LYS A 232 19.05 0.45 -13.18
N ASN A 233 19.63 -0.61 -12.60
CA ASN A 233 19.28 -2.00 -12.94
C ASN A 233 17.83 -2.33 -12.57
N GLY A 234 17.29 -1.71 -11.52
CA GLY A 234 15.90 -1.92 -11.07
C GLY A 234 14.86 -1.09 -11.81
N LEU A 235 15.23 0.06 -12.39
CA LEU A 235 14.28 1.03 -12.96
C LEU A 235 14.57 1.42 -14.41
N ILE A 236 15.59 0.86 -15.05
CA ILE A 236 15.82 1.01 -16.49
C ILE A 236 15.64 -0.34 -17.15
N VAL A 237 14.64 -0.45 -18.03
CA VAL A 237 14.32 -1.68 -18.76
C VAL A 237 14.41 -1.38 -20.24
N ASN A 238 15.24 -2.13 -20.97
CA ASN A 238 15.50 -1.92 -22.41
C ASN A 238 15.89 -0.47 -22.77
N GLY A 239 16.58 0.23 -21.86
CA GLY A 239 17.00 1.63 -22.05
C GLY A 239 15.94 2.68 -21.67
N GLU A 240 14.74 2.26 -21.28
CA GLU A 240 13.65 3.14 -20.86
C GLU A 240 13.53 3.22 -19.34
N THR A 241 13.24 4.41 -18.81
CA THR A 241 13.00 4.60 -17.38
C THR A 241 11.59 4.16 -17.00
N MET A 242 11.49 3.25 -16.03
CA MET A 242 10.23 2.70 -15.53
C MET A 242 9.60 3.68 -14.54
N ALA A 243 8.93 4.70 -15.08
CA ALA A 243 8.10 5.64 -14.34
C ALA A 243 6.93 6.09 -15.22
N TYR A 244 5.72 5.70 -14.85
CA TYR A 244 4.50 5.89 -15.63
C TYR A 244 3.32 6.29 -14.73
N ALA A 245 2.30 6.90 -15.32
CA ALA A 245 1.05 7.22 -14.66
C ALA A 245 -0.14 6.70 -15.49
N ILE A 246 -1.05 5.97 -14.85
CA ILE A 246 -2.20 5.32 -15.48
C ILE A 246 -3.40 5.36 -14.54
N MET A 247 -4.60 5.38 -15.11
CA MET A 247 -5.84 5.19 -14.35
C MET A 247 -5.87 3.79 -13.73
N ARG A 248 -6.25 3.70 -12.44
CA ARG A 248 -6.33 2.43 -11.73
C ARG A 248 -7.24 1.43 -12.43
N GLY A 249 -8.43 1.86 -12.84
CA GLY A 249 -9.38 1.01 -13.56
C GLY A 249 -8.82 0.50 -14.88
N ALA A 250 -8.19 1.37 -15.69
CA ALA A 250 -7.55 0.98 -16.95
C ALA A 250 -6.44 -0.06 -16.75
N LEU A 251 -5.61 0.08 -15.70
CA LEU A 251 -4.63 -0.95 -15.35
C LEU A 251 -5.30 -2.30 -15.02
N GLN A 252 -6.37 -2.28 -14.21
CA GLN A 252 -7.09 -3.49 -13.83
C GLN A 252 -7.76 -4.18 -15.03
N GLU A 253 -8.33 -3.40 -15.94
CA GLU A 253 -8.89 -3.88 -17.21
C GLU A 253 -7.81 -4.60 -18.04
N ILE A 254 -6.68 -3.94 -18.30
CA ILE A 254 -5.57 -4.55 -19.07
C ILE A 254 -5.07 -5.82 -18.38
N LEU A 255 -4.91 -5.80 -17.05
CA LEU A 255 -4.47 -6.98 -16.32
C LEU A 255 -5.48 -8.14 -16.42
N LEU A 256 -6.78 -7.87 -16.49
CA LEU A 256 -7.81 -8.90 -16.65
C LEU A 256 -7.85 -9.41 -18.10
N ASP A 257 -7.92 -8.52 -19.08
CA ASP A 257 -8.08 -8.84 -20.51
C ASP A 257 -6.89 -9.62 -21.07
N GLU A 258 -5.70 -9.41 -20.51
CA GLU A 258 -4.47 -10.08 -20.95
C GLU A 258 -4.24 -11.44 -20.27
N LEU A 259 -5.10 -11.86 -19.33
CA LEU A 259 -5.00 -13.20 -18.78
C LEU A 259 -5.20 -14.25 -19.89
N PRO A 260 -4.53 -15.42 -19.78
CA PRO A 260 -4.87 -16.58 -20.60
C PRO A 260 -6.38 -16.87 -20.54
N SER A 261 -6.98 -17.26 -21.67
CA SER A 261 -8.45 -17.34 -21.80
C SER A 261 -9.09 -18.27 -20.76
N ASN A 262 -8.46 -19.41 -20.48
CA ASN A 262 -8.83 -20.34 -19.41
C ASN A 262 -8.78 -19.70 -18.00
N ALA A 263 -7.78 -18.84 -17.72
CA ALA A 263 -7.66 -18.12 -16.45
C ALA A 263 -8.69 -16.99 -16.33
N CYS A 264 -8.98 -16.30 -17.44
CA CYS A 264 -10.02 -15.29 -17.52
C CYS A 264 -11.41 -15.90 -17.24
N ASP A 265 -11.73 -17.07 -17.82
CA ASP A 265 -12.98 -17.81 -17.58
C ASP A 265 -13.15 -18.24 -16.11
N ARG A 266 -12.04 -18.39 -15.38
CA ARG A 266 -12.02 -18.70 -13.94
C ARG A 266 -12.13 -17.47 -13.04
N ALA A 267 -12.29 -16.26 -13.57
CA ALA A 267 -12.56 -15.07 -12.78
C ALA A 267 -14.05 -14.99 -12.40
N GLN A 268 -14.34 -14.97 -11.09
CA GLN A 268 -15.68 -15.03 -10.53
C GLN A 268 -15.98 -13.73 -9.74
N PHE A 269 -16.89 -12.92 -10.27
CA PHE A 269 -17.32 -11.66 -9.66
C PHE A 269 -18.60 -11.83 -8.81
N GLY A 270 -18.86 -10.89 -7.91
CA GLY A 270 -19.96 -10.95 -6.93
C GLY A 270 -19.73 -11.96 -5.80
N LYS A 271 -18.48 -12.36 -5.58
CA LYS A 271 -18.06 -13.41 -4.66
C LYS A 271 -17.35 -12.82 -3.45
N THR A 272 -18.10 -12.54 -2.38
CA THR A 272 -17.51 -12.13 -1.10
C THR A 272 -17.20 -13.36 -0.26
N LEU A 273 -15.93 -13.59 0.08
CA LEU A 273 -15.52 -14.72 0.91
C LEU A 273 -16.13 -14.60 2.31
N THR A 274 -16.79 -15.66 2.79
CA THR A 274 -17.44 -15.74 4.11
C THR A 274 -16.96 -16.93 4.94
N GLY A 275 -16.19 -17.85 4.36
CA GLY A 275 -15.68 -19.02 5.07
C GLY A 275 -14.47 -19.66 4.38
N ILE A 276 -13.56 -20.20 5.19
CA ILE A 276 -12.43 -21.05 4.75
C ILE A 276 -12.47 -22.30 5.62
N LYS A 277 -12.58 -23.47 4.99
CA LYS A 277 -12.66 -24.76 5.67
C LYS A 277 -11.73 -25.77 5.01
N GLU A 278 -11.25 -26.73 5.77
CA GLU A 278 -10.62 -27.93 5.23
C GLU A 278 -11.65 -28.80 4.51
N GLU A 279 -11.24 -29.43 3.41
CA GLU A 279 -12.03 -30.47 2.77
C GLU A 279 -11.91 -31.79 3.55
N LYS A 280 -12.96 -32.61 3.56
CA LYS A 280 -12.91 -33.92 4.22
C LYS A 280 -11.78 -34.77 3.63
N GLY A 281 -11.08 -35.52 4.47
CA GLY A 281 -9.94 -36.34 4.04
C GLY A 281 -8.65 -35.57 3.80
N GLY A 282 -8.61 -34.26 4.02
CA GLY A 282 -7.39 -33.45 3.85
C GLY A 282 -7.03 -33.22 2.38
N GLU A 283 -8.01 -33.30 1.49
CA GLU A 283 -7.84 -33.19 0.04
C GLU A 283 -7.69 -31.73 -0.45
N GLY A 284 -7.90 -30.75 0.42
CA GLY A 284 -7.87 -29.35 0.02
C GLY A 284 -8.41 -28.38 1.06
N ILE A 285 -8.60 -27.15 0.57
CA ILE A 285 -9.30 -26.05 1.22
C ILE A 285 -10.52 -25.70 0.40
N THR A 286 -11.66 -25.52 1.05
CA THR A 286 -12.90 -25.06 0.44
C THR A 286 -13.23 -23.65 0.92
N CYS A 287 -13.56 -22.79 -0.04
CA CYS A 287 -13.97 -21.41 0.17
C CYS A 287 -15.49 -21.27 0.05
N GLU A 288 -16.10 -20.59 1.01
CA GLU A 288 -17.54 -20.30 1.03
C GLU A 288 -17.77 -18.82 0.75
N PHE A 289 -18.83 -18.50 0.00
CA PHE A 289 -19.13 -17.14 -0.45
C PHE A 289 -20.52 -16.66 -0.03
N SER A 290 -20.70 -15.34 -0.04
CA SER A 290 -21.92 -14.64 0.39
C SER A 290 -23.18 -15.00 -0.40
N ASP A 291 -23.05 -15.51 -1.62
CA ASP A 291 -24.15 -15.99 -2.45
C ASP A 291 -24.55 -17.45 -2.15
N GLY A 292 -23.92 -18.07 -1.14
CA GLY A 292 -24.12 -19.46 -0.74
C GLY A 292 -23.31 -20.47 -1.56
N SER A 293 -22.55 -20.02 -2.58
CA SER A 293 -21.70 -20.90 -3.36
C SER A 293 -20.44 -21.31 -2.60
N THR A 294 -19.90 -22.48 -2.98
CA THR A 294 -18.66 -23.02 -2.44
C THR A 294 -17.75 -23.48 -3.57
N TYR A 295 -16.46 -23.22 -3.45
CA TYR A 295 -15.45 -23.64 -4.44
C TYR A 295 -14.28 -24.33 -3.74
N GLY A 296 -13.72 -25.32 -4.41
CA GLY A 296 -12.63 -26.15 -3.92
C GLY A 296 -12.69 -27.56 -4.54
N PRO A 297 -11.81 -28.47 -4.13
CA PRO A 297 -10.71 -28.22 -3.19
C PRO A 297 -9.59 -27.37 -3.82
N PHE A 298 -9.03 -26.43 -3.06
CA PHE A 298 -7.83 -25.67 -3.40
C PHE A 298 -6.61 -26.15 -2.61
N ASP A 299 -5.42 -26.01 -3.20
CA ASP A 299 -4.16 -26.30 -2.53
C ASP A 299 -3.62 -25.08 -1.76
N MET A 300 -4.05 -23.89 -2.15
CA MET A 300 -3.70 -22.64 -1.48
C MET A 300 -4.81 -21.60 -1.64
N VAL A 301 -5.02 -20.79 -0.61
CA VAL A 301 -5.90 -19.61 -0.65
C VAL A 301 -5.05 -18.35 -0.43
N ILE A 302 -5.13 -17.41 -1.36
CA ILE A 302 -4.30 -16.20 -1.34
C ILE A 302 -5.21 -14.98 -1.16
N GLY A 303 -4.98 -14.22 -0.09
CA GLY A 303 -5.66 -12.98 0.20
C GLY A 303 -5.04 -11.81 -0.55
N CYS A 304 -5.76 -11.32 -1.55
CA CYS A 304 -5.49 -10.09 -2.30
C CYS A 304 -6.68 -9.11 -2.17
N ASP A 305 -7.48 -9.27 -1.12
CA ASP A 305 -8.81 -8.70 -0.87
C ASP A 305 -8.77 -7.39 -0.07
N GLY A 306 -7.66 -6.66 -0.22
CA GLY A 306 -7.51 -5.31 0.29
C GLY A 306 -7.42 -5.21 1.82
N ILE A 307 -7.51 -3.99 2.33
CA ILE A 307 -7.29 -3.68 3.75
C ILE A 307 -8.29 -4.34 4.72
N LYS A 308 -9.49 -4.71 4.23
CA LYS A 308 -10.53 -5.44 5.00
C LYS A 308 -10.51 -6.94 4.72
N SER A 309 -9.32 -7.49 4.49
CA SER A 309 -9.11 -8.86 4.06
C SER A 309 -9.76 -9.89 4.99
N ALA A 310 -10.64 -10.71 4.42
CA ALA A 310 -11.22 -11.89 5.04
C ALA A 310 -10.15 -12.97 5.27
N VAL A 311 -9.21 -13.12 4.33
CA VAL A 311 -8.11 -14.08 4.47
C VAL A 311 -7.19 -13.67 5.61
N LYS A 312 -6.96 -12.36 5.81
CA LYS A 312 -6.20 -11.85 6.95
C LYS A 312 -6.92 -12.13 8.26
N GLU A 313 -8.24 -11.92 8.32
CA GLU A 313 -9.05 -12.29 9.49
C GLU A 313 -8.91 -13.78 9.82
N TYR A 314 -8.92 -14.65 8.80
CA TYR A 314 -8.68 -16.08 8.99
C TYR A 314 -7.26 -16.38 9.51
N ILE A 315 -6.23 -15.74 8.96
CA ILE A 315 -4.86 -15.87 9.46
C ILE A 315 -4.74 -15.37 10.90
N ASP A 316 -5.52 -14.39 11.31
CA ASP A 316 -5.45 -13.84 12.64
C ASP A 316 -6.28 -14.64 13.67
N THR A 317 -7.42 -15.20 13.25
CA THR A 317 -8.46 -15.74 14.16
C THR A 317 -8.91 -17.18 13.87
N ARG A 318 -8.52 -17.74 12.70
CA ARG A 318 -9.05 -18.98 12.10
C ARG A 318 -10.54 -18.97 11.76
N LYS A 319 -11.14 -17.79 11.68
CA LYS A 319 -12.53 -17.60 11.27
C LYS A 319 -12.61 -16.47 10.25
N VAL A 320 -13.64 -16.53 9.43
CA VAL A 320 -14.04 -15.42 8.56
C VAL A 320 -15.40 -14.97 9.04
N SER A 321 -15.55 -13.66 9.27
CA SER A 321 -16.86 -13.10 9.62
C SER A 321 -17.78 -13.11 8.39
N PRO A 322 -19.03 -13.58 8.52
CA PRO A 322 -20.00 -13.60 7.42
C PRO A 322 -20.36 -12.20 6.93
N ASP A 323 -20.35 -11.22 7.84
CA ASP A 323 -20.62 -9.82 7.54
C ASP A 323 -19.29 -9.06 7.37
N PRO A 324 -18.97 -8.54 6.17
CA PRO A 324 -17.80 -7.70 5.95
C PRO A 324 -17.74 -6.45 6.83
N ALA A 325 -18.88 -5.88 7.24
CA ALA A 325 -18.92 -4.72 8.13
C ALA A 325 -18.43 -5.07 9.55
N MET A 326 -18.64 -6.31 9.99
CA MET A 326 -18.20 -6.79 11.32
C MET A 326 -16.71 -7.15 11.37
N ARG A 327 -16.01 -7.08 10.23
CA ARG A 327 -14.55 -7.22 10.17
C ARG A 327 -13.84 -5.99 10.75
N GLU A 328 -14.56 -4.89 10.91
CA GLU A 328 -14.14 -3.76 11.76
C GLU A 328 -14.37 -4.11 13.24
N GLY A 329 -13.27 -4.24 14.00
CA GLY A 329 -13.34 -4.31 15.47
C GLY A 329 -12.84 -5.60 16.12
N SER A 330 -12.49 -6.64 15.36
CA SER A 330 -11.86 -7.85 15.92
C SER A 330 -10.35 -7.65 16.16
N GLN A 331 -9.96 -6.74 17.06
CA GLN A 331 -8.60 -6.64 17.66
C GLN A 331 -7.38 -6.90 16.74
N GLY A 332 -7.37 -6.38 15.51
CA GLY A 332 -6.16 -6.37 14.69
C GLY A 332 -6.45 -6.19 13.22
N GLY A 333 -5.97 -5.10 12.64
CA GLY A 333 -5.99 -4.95 11.19
C GLY A 333 -5.54 -3.56 10.77
N SER A 334 -6.50 -2.69 10.51
CA SER A 334 -6.29 -1.36 9.98
C SER A 334 -6.30 -0.28 11.06
N ILE A 335 -5.51 0.76 10.83
CA ILE A 335 -5.41 1.98 11.65
C ILE A 335 -5.86 3.12 10.76
N TYR A 336 -6.90 3.83 11.18
CA TYR A 336 -7.26 5.09 10.54
C TYR A 336 -6.20 6.15 10.85
N SER A 337 -5.73 6.90 9.86
CA SER A 337 -4.71 7.93 10.06
C SER A 337 -5.28 9.29 10.51
N GLY A 338 -6.60 9.48 10.53
CA GLY A 338 -7.18 10.82 10.71
C GLY A 338 -6.95 11.74 9.51
N ILE A 339 -6.68 11.18 8.33
CA ILE A 339 -6.54 11.92 7.07
C ILE A 339 -7.63 11.43 6.12
N ARG A 340 -8.22 12.36 5.38
CA ARG A 340 -9.17 12.13 4.29
C ARG A 340 -8.56 12.60 2.98
N ILE A 341 -8.97 11.98 1.88
CA ILE A 341 -8.61 12.42 0.53
C ILE A 341 -9.89 12.56 -0.28
N GLN A 342 -10.15 13.76 -0.76
CA GLN A 342 -11.17 14.02 -1.77
C GLN A 342 -10.55 13.93 -3.17
N PHE A 343 -11.28 13.32 -4.10
CA PHE A 343 -10.89 13.14 -5.49
C PHE A 343 -11.88 13.86 -6.40
N ALA A 344 -11.35 14.48 -7.42
CA ALA A 344 -12.09 15.01 -8.56
C ALA A 344 -11.44 14.46 -9.83
N VAL A 345 -12.24 13.82 -10.69
CA VAL A 345 -11.76 13.16 -11.91
C VAL A 345 -12.50 13.74 -13.11
N LYS A 346 -11.76 14.33 -14.05
CA LYS A 346 -12.22 14.79 -15.37
C LYS A 346 -11.75 13.78 -16.40
N ASP A 347 -12.66 12.94 -16.87
CA ASP A 347 -12.38 11.97 -17.94
C ASP A 347 -12.01 12.74 -19.23
N GLY A 348 -11.15 12.14 -20.06
CA GLY A 348 -10.78 12.72 -21.35
C GLY A 348 -11.94 12.67 -22.35
N ASP A 349 -12.02 13.66 -23.23
CA ASP A 349 -13.00 13.71 -24.32
C ASP A 349 -12.34 13.40 -25.68
N ASP A 350 -13.10 12.88 -26.63
CA ASP A 350 -12.59 12.62 -27.98
C ASP A 350 -12.09 13.92 -28.64
N GLY A 351 -10.85 13.90 -29.11
CA GLY A 351 -10.18 15.08 -29.69
C GLY A 351 -9.38 15.91 -28.69
N ASP A 352 -9.39 15.57 -27.39
CA ASP A 352 -8.45 16.13 -26.42
C ASP A 352 -7.00 15.85 -26.87
N GLU A 353 -6.12 16.84 -26.71
CA GLU A 353 -4.70 16.67 -27.01
C GLU A 353 -4.09 15.64 -26.05
N VAL A 354 -3.44 14.62 -26.61
CA VAL A 354 -2.77 13.58 -25.83
C VAL A 354 -1.33 14.01 -25.55
N PRO A 355 -0.97 14.37 -24.30
CA PRO A 355 0.39 14.72 -23.98
C PRO A 355 1.33 13.51 -24.11
N SER A 356 2.57 13.74 -24.53
CA SER A 356 3.59 12.68 -24.64
C SER A 356 4.13 12.19 -23.28
N CYS A 357 3.92 12.96 -22.22
CA CYS A 357 4.32 12.63 -20.85
C CYS A 357 3.45 13.41 -19.85
N THR A 358 3.57 13.05 -18.57
CA THR A 358 2.86 13.71 -17.48
C THR A 358 3.81 14.17 -16.37
N GLU A 359 3.35 15.10 -15.56
CA GLU A 359 3.99 15.55 -14.33
C GLU A 359 2.99 15.48 -13.17
N LEU A 360 3.49 15.13 -11.98
CA LEU A 360 2.72 15.24 -10.75
C LEU A 360 2.99 16.58 -10.09
N LYS A 361 1.96 17.41 -9.94
CA LYS A 361 2.05 18.75 -9.36
C LYS A 361 1.39 18.77 -7.99
N GLN A 362 2.22 18.95 -6.98
CA GLN A 362 1.85 19.02 -5.58
C GLN A 362 1.69 20.48 -5.15
N TYR A 363 0.59 20.79 -4.47
CA TYR A 363 0.22 22.11 -3.99
C TYR A 363 -0.03 22.07 -2.50
N PHE A 364 0.85 22.70 -1.73
CA PHE A 364 0.72 22.75 -0.29
C PHE A 364 -0.05 23.99 0.16
N GLY A 365 -1.01 23.77 1.05
CA GLY A 365 -1.78 24.81 1.73
C GLY A 365 -1.79 24.58 3.24
N ASP A 366 -2.53 25.38 3.98
CA ASP A 366 -2.66 25.23 5.42
C ASP A 366 -3.68 24.13 5.77
N GLY A 367 -3.20 23.05 6.39
CA GLY A 367 -4.03 21.90 6.79
C GLY A 367 -4.45 20.98 5.65
N ALA A 368 -4.03 21.27 4.41
CA ALA A 368 -4.32 20.45 3.25
C ALA A 368 -3.19 20.43 2.22
N TYR A 369 -3.18 19.37 1.43
CA TYR A 369 -2.25 19.14 0.33
C TYR A 369 -3.05 18.71 -0.90
N GLY A 370 -2.90 19.48 -1.97
CA GLY A 370 -3.46 19.20 -3.28
C GLY A 370 -2.47 18.48 -4.19
N LEU A 371 -2.96 17.54 -5.01
CA LEU A 371 -2.19 16.92 -6.08
C LEU A 371 -2.97 17.06 -7.39
N TYR A 372 -2.25 17.28 -8.48
CA TYR A 372 -2.77 17.24 -9.83
C TYR A 372 -1.89 16.33 -10.70
N GLY A 373 -2.51 15.60 -11.61
CA GLY A 373 -1.81 14.87 -12.67
C GLY A 373 -2.74 14.49 -13.82
N THR A 374 -2.14 14.23 -14.97
CA THR A 374 -2.80 13.62 -16.13
C THR A 374 -2.36 12.16 -16.23
N PHE A 375 -3.30 11.25 -16.47
CA PHE A 375 -3.08 9.81 -16.41
C PHE A 375 -3.58 9.14 -17.69
N GLY A 376 -2.81 8.19 -18.21
CA GLY A 376 -3.28 7.38 -19.33
C GLY A 376 -4.52 6.57 -18.93
N ALA A 377 -5.50 6.45 -19.83
CA ALA A 377 -6.79 5.81 -19.55
C ALA A 377 -7.02 4.53 -20.38
N GLY A 378 -5.98 4.03 -21.05
CA GLY A 378 -6.06 3.03 -22.13
C GLY A 378 -5.37 3.55 -23.38
N ALA A 379 -4.84 2.65 -24.22
CA ALA A 379 -4.03 3.04 -25.39
C ALA A 379 -4.81 3.88 -26.42
N ASP A 380 -6.11 3.61 -26.56
CA ASP A 380 -7.00 4.27 -27.52
C ASP A 380 -8.00 5.21 -26.85
N ARG A 381 -7.71 5.67 -25.63
CA ARG A 381 -8.59 6.54 -24.85
C ARG A 381 -7.90 7.85 -24.50
N PRO A 382 -8.62 8.98 -24.55
CA PRO A 382 -8.06 10.27 -24.14
C PRO A 382 -7.66 10.22 -22.66
N PRO A 383 -6.50 10.81 -22.28
CA PRO A 383 -6.04 10.82 -20.90
C PRO A 383 -7.01 11.51 -19.93
N THR A 384 -6.97 11.07 -18.68
CA THR A 384 -7.83 11.56 -17.61
C THR A 384 -7.07 12.50 -16.69
N ASN A 385 -7.66 13.65 -16.37
CA ASN A 385 -7.10 14.60 -15.41
C ASN A 385 -7.67 14.33 -14.03
N CYS A 386 -6.81 14.18 -13.03
CA CYS A 386 -7.23 13.95 -11.64
C CYS A 386 -6.68 15.06 -10.74
N ALA A 387 -7.55 15.56 -9.86
CA ALA A 387 -7.19 16.39 -8.73
C ALA A 387 -7.51 15.66 -7.42
N PHE A 388 -6.61 15.80 -6.46
CA PHE A 388 -6.69 15.16 -5.14
C PHE A 388 -6.51 16.24 -4.09
N LEU A 389 -7.25 16.16 -3.00
CA LEU A 389 -7.08 17.04 -1.84
C LEU A 389 -7.05 16.19 -0.58
N ALA A 390 -5.86 16.04 0.01
CA ALA A 390 -5.66 15.40 1.29
C ALA A 390 -5.74 16.42 2.43
N PHE A 391 -6.47 16.11 3.49
CA PHE A 391 -6.67 17.01 4.63
C PHE A 391 -6.91 16.24 5.93
N LEU A 392 -6.64 16.89 7.06
CA LEU A 392 -6.89 16.32 8.38
C LEU A 392 -8.41 16.19 8.64
N ASP A 393 -8.82 15.08 9.21
CA ASP A 393 -10.19 14.90 9.70
C ASP A 393 -10.37 15.67 11.01
N ASP A 394 -11.36 16.58 11.04
CA ASP A 394 -11.63 17.46 12.17
C ASP A 394 -12.06 16.70 13.43
N ASP A 395 -12.56 15.47 13.31
CA ASP A 395 -12.93 14.64 14.46
C ASP A 395 -11.74 13.88 15.05
N TYR A 396 -10.54 14.01 14.46
CA TYR A 396 -9.37 13.21 14.83
C TYR A 396 -8.13 14.07 15.14
N ILE A 397 -7.24 13.51 15.96
CA ILE A 397 -5.88 14.00 16.19
C ILE A 397 -4.94 12.84 15.88
N GLY A 398 -4.42 12.83 14.65
CA GLY A 398 -3.77 11.65 14.10
C GLY A 398 -4.74 10.46 14.11
N PRO A 399 -4.32 9.26 14.56
CA PRO A 399 -5.19 8.09 14.56
C PRO A 399 -6.23 8.08 15.69
N PHE A 400 -6.28 9.11 16.55
CA PHE A 400 -7.13 9.13 17.74
C PHE A 400 -8.33 10.05 17.54
N LYS A 401 -9.53 9.52 17.71
CA LYS A 401 -10.76 10.33 17.71
C LYS A 401 -10.74 11.32 18.87
N LYS A 402 -11.08 12.59 18.61
CA LYS A 402 -11.23 13.63 19.64
C LYS A 402 -12.32 13.19 20.62
N LYS A 403 -12.10 13.44 21.91
CA LYS A 403 -13.18 13.32 22.89
C LYS A 403 -14.13 14.49 22.67
N ALA A 404 -15.43 14.24 22.64
CA ALA A 404 -16.40 15.32 22.69
C ALA A 404 -16.17 16.11 23.98
N ASP A 405 -16.00 17.42 23.88
CA ASP A 405 -15.91 18.29 25.06
C ASP A 405 -17.26 18.21 25.78
N SER A 406 -17.27 17.49 26.91
CA SER A 406 -18.39 17.47 27.84
C SER A 406 -18.50 18.84 28.49
N LEU A 407 -19.31 19.72 27.90
CA LEU A 407 -19.86 20.85 28.61
C LEU A 407 -20.91 20.33 29.60
N ASP A 408 -20.67 20.68 30.87
CA ASP A 408 -21.48 20.55 32.08
C ASP A 408 -21.81 19.16 32.68
N GLY A 409 -21.07 18.86 33.75
CA GLY A 409 -21.60 18.57 35.08
C GLY A 409 -22.65 17.45 35.26
N GLY A 410 -22.23 16.33 35.83
CA GLY A 410 -23.13 15.39 36.50
C GLY A 410 -22.80 13.91 36.26
N ASP A 411 -22.88 13.12 37.33
CA ASP A 411 -22.44 11.74 37.46
C ASP A 411 -22.71 10.77 36.28
N GLY A 412 -21.66 10.01 35.98
CA GLY A 412 -21.70 8.56 35.76
C GLY A 412 -22.89 7.95 35.00
N ALA A 413 -22.80 7.89 33.68
CA ALA A 413 -23.27 6.74 32.90
C ALA A 413 -22.60 6.72 31.52
N ILE A 414 -21.99 5.59 31.18
CA ILE A 414 -21.65 5.25 29.79
C ILE A 414 -22.99 5.06 29.08
N VAL A 415 -23.42 6.06 28.33
CA VAL A 415 -24.59 5.96 27.45
C VAL A 415 -24.14 6.20 26.02
N SER A 416 -24.02 5.08 25.32
CA SER A 416 -24.26 4.97 23.88
C SER A 416 -25.59 5.65 23.54
N SER A 417 -25.56 6.86 23.04
CA SER A 417 -26.72 7.52 22.42
C SER A 417 -26.22 8.61 21.49
N LEU A 418 -26.03 8.23 20.23
CA LEU A 418 -26.30 9.13 19.11
C LEU A 418 -27.72 9.66 19.31
N LYS A 419 -27.86 10.88 19.84
CA LYS A 419 -29.05 11.67 19.58
C LYS A 419 -29.04 11.95 18.08
N LYS A 420 -29.83 11.15 17.37
CA LYS A 420 -30.72 11.61 16.30
C LYS A 420 -31.34 12.94 16.75
N GLU A 421 -30.72 14.05 16.39
CA GLU A 421 -31.50 15.25 16.09
C GLU A 421 -31.76 15.22 14.59
N THR A 422 -33.03 14.97 14.33
CA THR A 422 -33.70 14.88 13.04
C THR A 422 -33.63 16.23 12.35
N ASP A 423 -32.70 16.36 11.41
CA ASP A 423 -33.00 16.99 10.12
C ASP A 423 -33.08 15.85 9.10
N ASP A 424 -34.31 15.50 8.71
CA ASP A 424 -34.68 14.36 7.86
C ASP A 424 -34.20 14.48 6.38
N ASN A 425 -33.08 15.16 6.11
CA ASN A 425 -32.49 15.29 4.77
C ASN A 425 -30.97 15.12 4.71
N ASN A 426 -30.29 14.76 5.80
CA ASN A 426 -28.87 14.39 5.75
C ASN A 426 -28.73 12.87 5.91
N ASP A 427 -28.66 12.17 4.77
CA ASP A 427 -27.90 10.92 4.70
C ASP A 427 -26.51 11.23 5.25
N GLY A 428 -26.24 10.78 6.48
CA GLY A 428 -24.91 10.83 7.06
C GLY A 428 -23.99 10.00 6.18
N ASP A 429 -23.29 10.67 5.26
CA ASP A 429 -22.35 10.05 4.34
C ASP A 429 -21.29 9.30 5.15
N VAL A 430 -21.46 7.98 5.28
CA VAL A 430 -20.44 7.08 5.79
C VAL A 430 -19.31 7.11 4.77
N VAL A 431 -18.33 7.99 4.98
CA VAL A 431 -17.16 8.09 4.10
C VAL A 431 -16.40 6.79 4.19
N ALA A 432 -16.29 6.10 3.06
CA ALA A 432 -15.68 4.78 3.03
C ALA A 432 -14.15 4.84 3.13
N GLU A 433 -13.59 3.73 3.61
CA GLU A 433 -12.15 3.53 3.74
C GLU A 433 -11.52 3.25 2.36
N ASN A 434 -10.19 3.39 2.26
CA ASN A 434 -9.28 3.13 1.11
C ASN A 434 -9.57 1.95 0.13
N ALA A 435 -10.57 1.10 0.36
CA ALA A 435 -10.87 -0.10 -0.42
C ALA A 435 -11.97 0.09 -1.48
N ASP A 436 -12.92 1.01 -1.30
CA ASP A 436 -14.06 1.13 -2.21
C ASP A 436 -13.90 2.28 -3.21
N TRP A 437 -13.19 2.00 -4.30
CA TRP A 437 -12.95 2.93 -5.41
C TRP A 437 -14.10 2.97 -6.42
N SER A 438 -15.21 2.25 -6.16
CA SER A 438 -16.39 2.21 -7.05
C SER A 438 -17.35 3.36 -6.79
N GLN A 439 -17.05 4.22 -5.82
CA GLN A 439 -17.93 5.29 -5.39
C GLN A 439 -17.92 6.46 -6.38
N SER A 440 -19.12 6.88 -6.78
CA SER A 440 -19.37 8.17 -7.42
C SER A 440 -20.37 8.91 -6.57
N MET A 441 -19.89 9.86 -5.76
CA MET A 441 -20.73 10.74 -4.97
C MET A 441 -21.08 11.98 -5.80
N GLN A 442 -21.96 11.83 -6.80
CA GLN A 442 -22.52 12.97 -7.52
C GLN A 442 -23.65 13.62 -6.70
N LYS A 443 -23.30 14.34 -5.63
CA LYS A 443 -24.14 15.38 -5.03
C LYS A 443 -23.57 16.74 -5.46
N ALA A 444 -24.42 17.68 -5.89
CA ALA A 444 -23.98 19.00 -6.35
C ALA A 444 -23.12 19.75 -5.30
N ASP A 445 -23.43 19.53 -4.02
CA ASP A 445 -22.70 20.06 -2.86
C ASP A 445 -21.25 19.55 -2.74
N THR A 446 -20.92 18.36 -3.28
CA THR A 446 -19.55 17.80 -3.18
C THR A 446 -18.51 18.68 -3.87
N ARG A 447 -18.85 19.25 -5.04
CA ARG A 447 -17.97 20.15 -5.79
C ARG A 447 -17.73 21.46 -5.04
N GLU A 448 -18.81 22.07 -4.55
CA GLU A 448 -18.74 23.33 -3.80
C GLU A 448 -17.90 23.16 -2.53
N LYS A 449 -18.10 22.08 -1.78
CA LYS A 449 -17.28 21.70 -0.63
C LYS A 449 -15.80 21.52 -0.97
N PHE A 450 -15.48 20.88 -2.10
CA PHE A 450 -14.09 20.71 -2.55
C PHE A 450 -13.45 22.09 -2.78
N ILE A 451 -14.09 22.95 -3.58
CA ILE A 451 -13.59 24.30 -3.90
C ILE A 451 -13.47 25.15 -2.64
N GLU A 452 -14.46 25.09 -1.74
CA GLU A 452 -14.42 25.79 -0.47
C GLU A 452 -13.22 25.36 0.38
N ARG A 453 -12.92 24.06 0.42
CA ARG A 453 -11.77 23.53 1.16
C ARG A 453 -10.44 23.95 0.55
N VAL A 454 -10.30 23.91 -0.78
CA VAL A 454 -9.11 24.43 -1.50
C VAL A 454 -8.86 25.89 -1.13
N ARG A 455 -9.91 26.72 -1.15
CA ARG A 455 -9.83 28.15 -0.79
C ARG A 455 -9.49 28.35 0.69
N LYS A 456 -10.19 27.68 1.60
CA LYS A 456 -9.97 27.78 3.06
C LYS A 456 -8.54 27.40 3.44
N SER A 457 -8.01 26.34 2.83
CA SER A 457 -6.65 25.89 3.07
C SER A 457 -5.60 26.66 2.25
N SER A 458 -5.96 27.70 1.49
CA SER A 458 -5.01 28.46 0.67
C SER A 458 -4.14 27.57 -0.25
N VAL A 459 -4.67 26.43 -0.69
CA VAL A 459 -3.99 25.56 -1.67
C VAL A 459 -4.05 26.27 -3.02
N PRO A 460 -2.92 26.49 -3.72
CA PRO A 460 -2.96 27.05 -5.06
C PRO A 460 -3.81 26.20 -6.00
N ASP A 461 -4.74 26.82 -6.70
CA ASP A 461 -5.81 26.15 -7.45
C ASP A 461 -5.62 26.21 -8.98
N LEU A 462 -4.47 26.66 -9.47
CA LEU A 462 -4.22 26.89 -10.91
C LEU A 462 -4.59 25.68 -11.79
N GLU A 463 -4.16 24.47 -11.42
CA GLU A 463 -4.56 23.23 -12.10
C GLU A 463 -5.67 22.48 -11.38
N ILE A 464 -5.79 22.61 -10.05
CA ILE A 464 -6.79 21.88 -9.25
C ILE A 464 -8.20 22.43 -9.52
N GLY A 465 -8.37 23.76 -9.49
CA GLY A 465 -9.64 24.44 -9.68
C GLY A 465 -10.32 24.08 -11.00
N PRO A 466 -9.65 24.25 -12.16
CA PRO A 466 -10.24 23.91 -13.46
C PRO A 466 -10.65 22.43 -13.60
N VAL A 467 -9.89 21.51 -12.99
CA VAL A 467 -10.27 20.09 -12.97
C VAL A 467 -11.51 19.88 -12.12
N VAL A 468 -11.56 20.44 -10.91
CA VAL A 468 -12.72 20.32 -10.02
C VAL A 468 -13.97 20.94 -10.66
N GLU A 469 -13.85 22.06 -11.36
CA GLU A 469 -14.95 22.70 -12.08
C GLU A 469 -15.49 21.87 -13.26
N LYS A 470 -14.69 20.96 -13.81
CA LYS A 470 -15.08 20.14 -14.97
C LYS A 470 -15.18 18.64 -14.65
N ALA A 471 -14.93 18.25 -13.42
CA ALA A 471 -14.87 16.85 -13.03
C ALA A 471 -16.23 16.16 -13.18
N ASP A 472 -16.20 14.99 -13.81
CA ASP A 472 -17.33 14.10 -14.01
C ASP A 472 -17.64 13.30 -12.75
N ARG A 473 -16.62 13.03 -11.93
CA ARG A 473 -16.72 12.14 -10.77
C ARG A 473 -16.02 12.72 -9.57
N PHE A 474 -16.67 12.55 -8.42
CA PHE A 474 -16.14 12.89 -7.11
C PHE A 474 -16.31 11.71 -6.16
N PHE A 475 -15.34 11.51 -5.30
CA PHE A 475 -15.43 10.59 -4.20
C PHE A 475 -14.43 10.98 -3.12
N GLU A 476 -14.64 10.49 -1.91
CA GLU A 476 -13.80 10.76 -0.76
C GLU A 476 -13.44 9.45 -0.06
N VAL A 477 -12.20 9.31 0.37
CA VAL A 477 -11.76 8.13 1.12
C VAL A 477 -11.06 8.54 2.42
N GLY A 478 -11.33 7.77 3.48
CA GLY A 478 -10.51 7.79 4.68
C GLY A 478 -9.21 7.02 4.46
N VAL A 479 -8.08 7.55 4.94
CA VAL A 479 -6.77 6.91 4.83
C VAL A 479 -6.54 5.93 5.99
N TYR A 480 -6.49 4.65 5.66
CA TYR A 480 -6.22 3.54 6.57
C TYR A 480 -4.98 2.76 6.15
N PHE A 481 -4.30 2.16 7.12
CA PHE A 481 -3.10 1.33 6.88
C PHE A 481 -3.01 0.20 7.90
N HIS A 482 -2.30 -0.88 7.58
CA HIS A 482 -2.05 -1.96 8.53
C HIS A 482 -0.95 -1.59 9.52
N ASN A 483 -1.05 -2.06 10.77
CA ASN A 483 0.07 -1.94 11.70
C ASN A 483 1.29 -2.72 11.15
N PRO A 484 2.37 -2.04 10.75
CA PRO A 484 3.50 -2.71 10.11
C PRO A 484 4.29 -3.58 11.08
N PHE A 485 4.08 -3.46 12.39
CA PHE A 485 4.77 -4.23 13.44
C PHE A 485 3.95 -5.42 13.96
N SER A 486 2.92 -5.86 13.23
CA SER A 486 2.15 -7.05 13.59
C SER A 486 3.03 -8.31 13.55
N LEU A 487 2.94 -9.16 14.58
CA LEU A 487 3.70 -10.41 14.70
C LEU A 487 2.90 -11.66 14.26
N ARG A 488 1.75 -11.48 13.59
CA ARG A 488 0.84 -12.59 13.25
C ARG A 488 1.23 -13.37 12.00
N GLY A 489 2.23 -12.89 11.25
CA GLY A 489 2.69 -13.51 10.01
C GLY A 489 1.79 -13.21 8.80
N TRP A 490 2.27 -13.52 7.60
CA TRP A 490 1.52 -13.40 6.35
C TRP A 490 0.96 -14.72 5.84
N SER A 491 1.23 -15.83 6.52
CA SER A 491 0.69 -17.15 6.16
C SER A 491 0.28 -17.99 7.35
N ARG A 492 -0.70 -18.87 7.14
CA ARG A 492 -1.15 -19.84 8.13
C ARG A 492 -1.61 -21.13 7.47
N GLU A 493 -1.28 -22.27 8.10
CA GLU A 493 -1.82 -23.57 7.73
C GLU A 493 -3.30 -23.71 8.12
N VAL A 494 -4.11 -24.21 7.18
CA VAL A 494 -5.49 -24.61 7.42
C VAL A 494 -5.47 -25.97 8.10
N LYS A 495 -5.87 -26.03 9.38
CA LYS A 495 -5.75 -27.25 10.17
C LYS A 495 -6.57 -28.38 9.54
N GLY A 496 -5.96 -29.55 9.34
CA GLY A 496 -6.63 -30.72 8.75
C GLY A 496 -6.63 -30.78 7.22
N SER A 497 -6.08 -29.78 6.54
CA SER A 497 -6.03 -29.70 5.06
C SER A 497 -4.85 -30.44 4.40
N GLY A 498 -4.08 -31.22 5.16
CA GLY A 498 -2.87 -31.87 4.65
C GLY A 498 -1.70 -30.89 4.38
N GLY A 499 -1.51 -29.90 5.25
CA GLY A 499 -0.40 -28.94 5.14
C GLY A 499 -0.61 -27.80 4.16
N ARG A 500 -1.84 -27.57 3.69
CA ARG A 500 -2.21 -26.45 2.82
C ARG A 500 -2.39 -25.16 3.61
N ARG A 501 -2.20 -24.01 2.95
CA ARG A 501 -2.03 -22.72 3.62
C ARG A 501 -2.88 -21.62 3.01
N CYS A 502 -3.22 -20.66 3.86
CA CYS A 502 -3.60 -19.31 3.46
C CYS A 502 -2.36 -18.41 3.48
N VAL A 503 -2.25 -17.47 2.53
CA VAL A 503 -1.17 -16.47 2.47
C VAL A 503 -1.71 -15.11 2.02
N LEU A 504 -1.09 -14.00 2.43
CA LEU A 504 -1.48 -12.64 2.09
C LEU A 504 -0.54 -12.03 1.05
N ALA A 505 -1.08 -11.16 0.19
CA ALA A 505 -0.32 -10.32 -0.74
C ALA A 505 -1.02 -8.97 -0.97
N GLY A 506 -0.25 -7.93 -1.29
CA GLY A 506 -0.75 -6.58 -1.53
C GLY A 506 -1.34 -5.94 -0.27
N ASP A 507 -2.39 -5.14 -0.43
CA ASP A 507 -2.99 -4.38 0.68
C ASP A 507 -3.52 -5.28 1.81
N ALA A 508 -3.90 -6.53 1.52
CA ALA A 508 -4.26 -7.51 2.54
C ALA A 508 -3.10 -7.83 3.51
N ALA A 509 -1.85 -7.71 3.05
CA ALA A 509 -0.66 -7.91 3.85
C ALA A 509 -0.15 -6.60 4.47
N HIS A 510 -0.11 -5.52 3.69
CA HIS A 510 0.64 -4.30 4.05
C HIS A 510 0.02 -3.00 3.52
N ALA A 511 -1.31 -2.87 3.53
CA ALA A 511 -1.99 -1.61 3.21
C ALA A 511 -1.30 -0.40 3.85
N MET A 512 -1.00 0.61 3.04
CA MET A 512 -0.16 1.75 3.40
C MET A 512 -0.80 3.08 2.97
N PRO A 513 -0.46 4.21 3.63
CA PRO A 513 -0.93 5.51 3.18
C PRO A 513 -0.39 5.86 1.78
N PRO A 514 -1.15 6.59 0.95
CA PRO A 514 -0.83 6.76 -0.46
C PRO A 514 0.23 7.84 -0.76
N PHE A 515 0.81 8.50 0.25
CA PHE A 515 1.68 9.68 0.07
C PHE A 515 3.00 9.41 -0.66
N LEU A 516 3.43 8.15 -0.77
CA LEU A 516 4.57 7.76 -1.62
C LEU A 516 4.17 7.12 -2.96
N GLY A 517 2.88 6.85 -3.18
CA GLY A 517 2.37 6.23 -4.40
C GLY A 517 2.90 4.81 -4.64
N GLN A 518 3.12 4.02 -3.58
CA GLN A 518 3.81 2.72 -3.68
C GLN A 518 2.92 1.48 -3.50
N GLY A 519 1.68 1.59 -3.01
CA GLY A 519 0.84 0.42 -2.72
C GLY A 519 0.69 -0.53 -3.92
N GLY A 520 0.29 -0.01 -5.09
CA GLY A 520 0.19 -0.81 -6.32
C GLY A 520 1.51 -1.41 -6.79
N ASN A 521 2.62 -0.67 -6.65
CA ASN A 521 3.95 -1.16 -7.01
C ASN A 521 4.40 -2.33 -6.11
N GLN A 522 4.14 -2.23 -4.80
CA GLN A 522 4.46 -3.29 -3.86
C GLN A 522 3.55 -4.52 -4.05
N ALA A 523 2.29 -4.32 -4.45
CA ALA A 523 1.38 -5.42 -4.80
C ALA A 523 1.87 -6.25 -5.99
N VAL A 524 2.40 -5.61 -7.04
CA VAL A 524 3.00 -6.34 -8.19
C VAL A 524 4.28 -7.08 -7.78
N GLN A 525 5.11 -6.46 -6.93
CA GLN A 525 6.31 -7.09 -6.39
C GLN A 525 5.98 -8.35 -5.58
N ASP A 526 4.93 -8.29 -4.76
CA ASP A 526 4.45 -9.44 -4.01
C ASP A 526 3.97 -10.57 -4.91
N ALA A 527 3.21 -10.24 -5.96
CA ALA A 527 2.73 -11.23 -6.94
C ALA A 527 3.90 -12.04 -7.52
N TYR A 528 4.97 -11.37 -7.94
CA TYR A 528 6.17 -12.01 -8.48
C TYR A 528 6.91 -12.85 -7.43
N SER A 529 7.20 -12.28 -6.24
CA SER A 529 7.95 -12.99 -5.20
C SER A 529 7.18 -14.19 -4.63
N LEU A 530 5.85 -14.08 -4.48
CA LEU A 530 5.01 -15.17 -4.00
C LEU A 530 4.88 -16.29 -5.05
N ALA A 531 4.67 -15.94 -6.33
CA ALA A 531 4.63 -16.94 -7.40
C ALA A 531 5.95 -17.72 -7.49
N LYS A 532 7.10 -17.06 -7.37
CA LYS A 532 8.40 -17.75 -7.31
C LYS A 532 8.50 -18.73 -6.15
N ALA A 533 8.07 -18.34 -4.95
CA ALA A 533 8.07 -19.23 -3.79
C ALA A 533 7.16 -20.46 -4.01
N ILE A 534 6.01 -20.29 -4.68
CA ILE A 534 5.09 -21.38 -5.00
C ILE A 534 5.71 -22.34 -6.05
N PHE A 535 6.31 -21.81 -7.12
CA PHE A 535 6.98 -22.64 -8.12
C PHE A 535 8.21 -23.36 -7.58
N GLU A 536 8.98 -22.71 -6.69
CA GLU A 536 10.09 -23.35 -5.99
C GLU A 536 9.60 -24.49 -5.09
N HIS A 537 8.49 -24.32 -4.37
CA HIS A 537 7.88 -25.43 -3.63
C HIS A 537 7.51 -26.59 -4.55
N ASN A 538 6.84 -26.32 -5.68
CA ASN A 538 6.49 -27.38 -6.62
C ASN A 538 7.73 -28.07 -7.21
N ALA A 539 8.79 -27.32 -7.54
CA ALA A 539 10.06 -27.88 -7.97
C ALA A 539 10.67 -28.80 -6.92
N ASN A 540 10.68 -28.36 -5.65
CA ASN A 540 11.17 -29.14 -4.52
C ASN A 540 10.38 -30.45 -4.38
N VAL A 541 9.05 -30.42 -4.50
CA VAL A 541 8.21 -31.62 -4.44
C VAL A 541 8.54 -32.62 -5.56
N GLU A 542 8.84 -32.15 -6.78
CA GLU A 542 9.23 -33.04 -7.89
C GLU A 542 10.61 -33.66 -7.67
N MET A 543 11.56 -32.91 -7.08
CA MET A 543 12.95 -33.35 -6.89
C MET A 543 13.17 -34.20 -5.62
N ILE A 544 12.44 -33.93 -4.53
CA ILE A 544 12.58 -34.63 -3.23
C ILE A 544 12.23 -36.13 -3.31
N ARG A 545 11.65 -36.61 -4.42
CA ARG A 545 11.36 -38.05 -4.57
C ARG A 545 12.59 -38.94 -4.72
N GLU A 546 13.79 -38.40 -4.97
CA GLU A 546 14.99 -39.23 -5.17
C GLU A 546 16.18 -38.89 -4.24
N ASP A 547 16.28 -37.69 -3.67
CA ASP A 547 17.45 -37.30 -2.85
C ASP A 547 17.04 -36.66 -1.51
N ASN A 548 17.44 -37.29 -0.40
CA ASN A 548 17.24 -36.80 0.97
C ASN A 548 18.24 -35.65 1.30
N SER A 549 18.17 -34.52 0.59
CA SER A 549 18.99 -33.36 0.93
C SER A 549 18.38 -32.58 2.09
N GLU A 550 19.11 -32.44 3.20
CA GLU A 550 18.68 -31.74 4.42
C GLU A 550 18.44 -30.22 4.24
N ASP A 551 18.81 -29.64 3.08
CA ASP A 551 18.79 -28.19 2.83
C ASP A 551 17.53 -27.65 2.13
N VAL A 552 16.57 -28.50 1.74
CA VAL A 552 15.38 -28.04 1.00
C VAL A 552 14.31 -27.52 1.96
N LYS A 553 13.91 -26.26 1.75
CA LYS A 553 12.87 -25.62 2.57
C LYS A 553 11.49 -26.16 2.24
N ASP A 554 10.71 -26.43 3.28
CA ASP A 554 9.28 -26.73 3.16
C ASP A 554 8.48 -25.48 2.72
N LEU A 555 7.22 -25.68 2.31
CA LEU A 555 6.32 -24.57 1.95
C LEU A 555 6.26 -23.50 3.04
N GLY A 556 6.24 -23.90 4.31
CA GLY A 556 6.25 -22.97 5.43
C GLY A 556 7.51 -22.11 5.49
N GLY A 557 8.68 -22.68 5.17
CA GLY A 557 9.96 -21.98 5.05
C GLY A 557 9.98 -20.98 3.90
N LEU A 558 9.57 -21.41 2.70
CA LEU A 558 9.53 -20.55 1.52
C LEU A 558 8.58 -19.35 1.71
N LEU A 559 7.42 -19.57 2.33
CA LEU A 559 6.48 -18.47 2.63
C LEU A 559 7.03 -17.51 3.71
N ARG A 560 7.84 -17.99 4.66
CA ARG A 560 8.52 -17.12 5.63
C ARG A 560 9.62 -16.29 4.96
N ASP A 561 10.35 -16.86 4.00
CA ASP A 561 11.35 -16.11 3.23
C ASP A 561 10.68 -15.01 2.40
N TYR A 562 9.57 -15.33 1.73
CA TYR A 562 8.71 -14.36 1.03
C TYR A 562 8.29 -13.22 1.97
N GLU A 563 7.73 -13.55 3.13
CA GLU A 563 7.32 -12.55 4.13
C GLU A 563 8.49 -11.68 4.56
N GLN A 564 9.64 -12.25 4.95
CA GLN A 564 10.80 -11.50 5.41
C GLN A 564 11.35 -10.55 4.34
N LYS A 565 11.40 -11.03 3.09
CA LYS A 565 11.90 -10.25 1.95
C LYS A 565 11.02 -9.03 1.66
N ARG A 566 9.70 -9.17 1.84
CA ARG A 566 8.71 -8.14 1.50
C ARG A 566 8.29 -7.26 2.68
N TRP A 567 8.35 -7.77 3.89
CA TRP A 567 7.93 -7.05 5.11
C TRP A 567 8.79 -5.81 5.38
N PHE A 568 10.11 -5.91 5.26
CA PHE A 568 10.99 -4.78 5.58
C PHE A 568 10.81 -3.59 4.60
N PRO A 569 10.83 -3.79 3.27
CA PRO A 569 10.54 -2.73 2.32
C PRO A 569 9.18 -2.06 2.54
N THR A 570 8.12 -2.85 2.69
CA THR A 570 6.74 -2.36 2.82
C THR A 570 6.51 -1.63 4.15
N THR A 571 7.12 -2.11 5.24
CA THR A 571 7.13 -1.42 6.54
C THR A 571 7.84 -0.07 6.48
N SER A 572 9.03 -0.03 5.86
CA SER A 572 9.80 1.20 5.69
C SER A 572 9.02 2.26 4.90
N ILE A 573 8.38 1.85 3.80
CA ILE A 573 7.52 2.71 2.99
C ILE A 573 6.33 3.21 3.81
N THR A 574 5.65 2.32 4.54
CA THR A 574 4.49 2.67 5.38
C THR A 574 4.84 3.76 6.40
N VAL A 575 5.93 3.59 7.16
CA VAL A 575 6.36 4.57 8.17
C VAL A 575 6.69 5.93 7.53
N LYS A 576 7.41 5.93 6.39
CA LYS A 576 7.73 7.15 5.65
C LYS A 576 6.47 7.84 5.12
N ALA A 577 5.51 7.07 4.59
CA ALA A 577 4.26 7.61 4.06
C ALA A 577 3.38 8.21 5.17
N ILE A 578 3.31 7.59 6.35
CA ILE A 578 2.61 8.18 7.51
C ILE A 578 3.22 9.52 7.88
N PHE A 579 4.55 9.60 8.00
CA PHE A 579 5.24 10.85 8.32
C PHE A 579 4.98 11.92 7.27
N LEU A 580 5.09 11.56 5.99
CA LEU A 580 4.90 12.48 4.88
C LEU A 580 3.47 13.02 4.86
N GLY A 581 2.46 12.17 5.04
CA GLY A 581 1.06 12.60 5.09
C GLY A 581 0.80 13.69 6.13
N TYR A 582 1.24 13.48 7.39
CA TYR A 582 1.07 14.49 8.43
C TYR A 582 1.89 15.77 8.18
N LEU A 583 3.04 15.64 7.53
CA LEU A 583 3.87 16.79 7.16
C LEU A 583 3.20 17.61 6.06
N GLU A 584 2.67 16.95 5.02
CA GLU A 584 2.01 17.56 3.87
C GLU A 584 0.69 18.24 4.28
N THR A 585 -0.11 17.59 5.13
CA THR A 585 -1.37 18.14 5.67
C THR A 585 -1.18 18.98 6.94
N GLY A 586 0.04 19.47 7.21
CA GLY A 586 0.34 20.27 8.39
C GLY A 586 -0.50 21.55 8.47
N SER A 587 -1.06 21.85 9.65
CA SER A 587 -1.97 22.98 9.87
C SER A 587 -1.26 24.34 9.93
N GLU A 588 -2.07 25.41 9.96
CA GLU A 588 -1.62 26.82 9.93
C GLU A 588 -0.47 27.15 10.89
N GLY A 589 0.34 28.13 10.47
CA GLY A 589 1.34 28.77 11.32
C GLY A 589 2.71 28.11 11.26
N PHE A 590 3.17 27.53 12.38
CA PHE A 590 4.53 26.98 12.46
C PHE A 590 4.70 25.70 11.64
N LEU A 591 3.67 24.84 11.58
CA LEU A 591 3.76 23.53 10.92
C LEU A 591 3.81 23.66 9.40
N SER A 592 2.98 24.51 8.79
CA SER A 592 3.05 24.78 7.34
C SER A 592 4.38 25.43 6.92
N LYS A 593 4.89 26.39 7.70
CA LYS A 593 6.23 26.98 7.47
C LYS A 593 7.37 25.96 7.62
N PHE A 594 7.28 25.09 8.63
CA PHE A 594 8.27 24.02 8.82
C PHE A 594 8.26 23.03 7.65
N ARG A 595 7.07 22.59 7.21
CA ARG A 595 6.89 21.77 6.01
C ARG A 595 7.55 22.42 4.80
N ASP A 596 7.26 23.69 4.53
CA ASP A 596 7.76 24.32 3.31
C ASP A 596 9.30 24.42 3.32
N VAL A 597 9.89 24.79 4.47
CA VAL A 597 11.36 24.80 4.66
C VAL A 597 11.94 23.39 4.52
N PHE A 598 11.26 22.38 5.05
CA PHE A 598 11.67 20.99 4.92
C PHE A 598 11.74 20.56 3.46
N PHE A 599 10.66 20.73 2.68
CA PHE A 599 10.64 20.35 1.26
C PHE A 599 11.69 21.11 0.44
N PHE A 600 11.82 22.41 0.67
CA PHE A 600 12.84 23.23 0.02
C PHE A 600 14.26 22.73 0.31
N THR A 601 14.55 22.44 1.58
CA THR A 601 15.86 21.93 1.99
C THR A 601 16.11 20.56 1.39
N MET A 602 15.16 19.63 1.56
CA MET A 602 15.26 18.23 1.14
C MET A 602 15.39 18.07 -0.38
N GLY A 603 14.76 18.95 -1.16
CA GLY A 603 14.99 19.05 -2.59
C GLY A 603 16.43 19.46 -2.92
N LYS A 604 16.92 20.53 -2.29
CA LYS A 604 18.29 21.05 -2.53
C LYS A 604 19.41 20.08 -2.14
N ILE A 605 19.24 19.34 -1.04
CA ILE A 605 20.25 18.39 -0.57
C ILE A 605 20.07 16.98 -1.17
N GLY A 606 19.13 16.79 -2.10
CA GLY A 606 18.92 15.53 -2.82
C GLY A 606 18.30 14.40 -2.00
N VAL A 607 17.86 14.65 -0.76
CA VAL A 607 17.26 13.58 0.08
C VAL A 607 15.87 13.20 -0.44
N ALA A 608 15.09 14.14 -0.97
CA ALA A 608 13.81 13.82 -1.62
C ALA A 608 14.00 12.84 -2.79
N LYS A 609 15.01 13.08 -3.64
CA LYS A 609 15.44 12.15 -4.69
C LYS A 609 15.76 10.78 -4.11
N LYS A 610 16.59 10.69 -3.07
CA LYS A 610 16.98 9.41 -2.46
C LYS A 610 15.79 8.64 -1.90
N VAL A 611 14.86 9.32 -1.22
CA VAL A 611 13.65 8.69 -0.66
C VAL A 611 12.74 8.16 -1.76
N PHE A 612 12.53 8.93 -2.83
CA PHE A 612 11.75 8.49 -3.99
C PHE A 612 12.38 7.24 -4.63
N LEU A 613 13.68 7.28 -4.94
CA LEU A 613 14.37 6.17 -5.60
C LEU A 613 14.39 4.90 -4.73
N ASP A 614 14.70 4.99 -3.44
CA ASP A 614 14.70 3.83 -2.53
C ASP A 614 13.32 3.16 -2.41
N ALA A 615 12.24 3.95 -2.49
CA ALA A 615 10.88 3.42 -2.45
C ALA A 615 10.45 2.82 -3.81
N ALA A 616 10.94 3.38 -4.92
CA ALA A 616 10.61 2.93 -6.27
C ALA A 616 11.41 1.70 -6.72
N THR A 617 12.67 1.56 -6.31
CA THR A 617 13.52 0.44 -6.71
C THR A 617 12.94 -0.91 -6.24
N PRO A 618 12.73 -1.89 -7.13
CA PRO A 618 12.19 -3.20 -6.76
C PRO A 618 13.04 -3.94 -5.73
N LYS A 619 12.39 -4.61 -4.79
CA LYS A 619 13.00 -5.42 -3.72
C LYS A 619 12.37 -6.81 -3.70
N VAL A 620 12.63 -7.61 -4.76
CA VAL A 620 11.91 -8.87 -5.08
C VAL A 620 12.75 -10.11 -5.08
#